data_AF-A0A6S6WA42-F1
#
_entry.id   AF-A0A6S6WA42-F1
#
_cell.length_a   1.000
_cell.length_b   1.000
_cell.length_c   1.000
_cell.angle_alpha   90.00
_cell.angle_beta   90.00
_cell.angle_gamma   90.00
#
_symmetry.space_group_name_H-M   'P 1'
#
loop_
_entity.id
_entity.type
_entity.pdbx_description
1 polymer ?
#
loop_
_entity_poly.entity_id
_entity_poly.type
_entity_poly.pdbx_seq_one_letter_code
_entity_poly.pdbx_strand_id
1 'polypeptide(L)'
;MLGQITLSFLALQMLAAATPTTQRRDDGVIVTNLGKNVTSTTGTGNVAASGNLASFGKIGVGCGVNWQNDVSYGGGLQAGSSDFGLGGGFTINPNNITIGVGIGLNAANASASVHFTGGKDGSIELIFESSSLIACTPGIRDGKTVVTCKTATPIA
;
A
#
# COMPACT_ATOMS: atom_id res chain seq x y z
N MET A 1 -20.62 42.97 50.65
CA MET A 1 -21.13 41.60 50.45
C MET A 1 -21.83 41.60 49.10
N LEU A 2 -21.27 40.84 48.14
CA LEU A 2 -21.72 40.57 46.76
C LEU A 2 -21.95 41.82 45.87
N GLY A 3 -21.34 41.99 44.70
CA GLY A 3 -20.63 41.06 43.83
C GLY A 3 -20.77 41.61 42.41
N GLN A 4 -19.84 42.46 41.98
CA GLN A 4 -19.59 42.66 40.55
C GLN A 4 -18.85 41.41 40.06
N ILE A 5 -19.20 40.85 38.89
CA ILE A 5 -18.38 40.90 37.67
C ILE A 5 -19.24 40.38 36.49
N THR A 6 -19.26 41.24 35.49
CA THR A 6 -19.70 41.22 34.08
C THR A 6 -19.84 39.91 33.28
N LEU A 7 -20.80 39.99 32.35
CA LEU A 7 -21.02 39.19 31.14
C LEU A 7 -19.74 38.82 30.38
N SER A 8 -19.74 37.65 29.73
CA SER A 8 -19.14 37.45 28.39
C SER A 8 -19.67 36.18 27.72
N PHE A 9 -20.44 36.35 26.65
CA PHE A 9 -20.73 35.33 25.65
C PHE A 9 -19.42 34.86 24.99
N LEU A 10 -19.05 33.59 25.10
CA LEU A 10 -18.08 33.00 24.16
C LEU A 10 -18.85 32.32 23.02
N ALA A 11 -19.03 33.09 21.95
CA ALA A 11 -19.43 32.58 20.66
C ALA A 11 -18.27 31.83 19.98
N LEU A 12 -18.65 30.71 19.39
CA LEU A 12 -17.90 29.83 18.51
C LEU A 12 -17.18 30.60 17.38
N GLN A 13 -15.85 30.54 17.33
CA GLN A 13 -15.08 30.86 16.12
C GLN A 13 -13.94 29.85 15.95
N MET A 14 -14.26 28.73 15.29
CA MET A 14 -13.28 27.82 14.69
C MET A 14 -12.65 28.53 13.49
N LEU A 15 -11.51 29.21 13.68
CA LEU A 15 -10.61 29.51 12.57
C LEU A 15 -9.56 28.40 12.50
N ALA A 16 -9.88 27.32 11.77
CA ALA A 16 -8.86 26.46 11.21
C ALA A 16 -8.22 27.21 10.03
N ALA A 17 -7.18 28.00 10.31
CA ALA A 17 -6.36 28.59 9.27
C ALA A 17 -5.57 27.46 8.57
N ALA A 18 -6.11 26.94 7.47
CA ALA A 18 -5.34 26.12 6.55
C ALA A 18 -4.40 27.07 5.79
N THR A 19 -3.15 27.15 6.23
CA THR A 19 -2.11 27.84 5.48
C THR A 19 -1.85 27.03 4.21
N PRO A 20 -1.98 27.59 3.00
CA PRO A 20 -1.47 26.94 1.81
C PRO A 20 0.05 27.06 1.88
N THR A 21 0.73 26.01 2.34
CA THR A 21 2.17 25.89 2.12
C THR A 21 2.37 25.82 0.62
N THR A 22 2.92 26.90 0.07
CA THR A 22 3.41 26.98 -1.31
C THR A 22 4.31 25.77 -1.57
N GLN A 23 3.81 24.84 -2.36
CA GLN A 23 4.56 23.68 -2.84
C GLN A 23 5.71 24.20 -3.70
N ARG A 24 6.91 24.22 -3.14
CA ARG A 24 8.15 24.37 -3.91
C ARG A 24 8.19 23.20 -4.88
N ARG A 25 8.27 23.48 -6.19
CA ARG A 25 8.54 22.46 -7.22
C ARG A 25 9.86 21.78 -6.85
N ASP A 26 9.81 20.47 -6.62
CA ASP A 26 10.99 19.61 -6.56
C ASP A 26 10.70 18.40 -7.45
N ASP A 27 11.53 18.22 -8.48
CA ASP A 27 11.37 17.27 -9.60
C ASP A 27 11.68 15.82 -9.17
N GLY A 28 10.90 15.25 -8.24
CA GLY A 28 11.16 13.89 -7.79
C GLY A 28 9.96 13.11 -7.27
N VAL A 29 9.11 13.72 -6.44
CA VAL A 29 7.98 13.02 -5.78
C VAL A 29 6.82 14.00 -5.58
N ILE A 30 5.65 13.65 -6.09
CA ILE A 30 4.41 14.41 -5.96
C ILE A 30 3.47 13.64 -5.05
N VAL A 31 2.88 14.30 -4.05
CA VAL A 31 1.74 13.73 -3.33
C VAL A 31 0.52 13.82 -4.26
N THR A 32 0.13 12.69 -4.86
CA THR A 32 -1.01 12.63 -5.81
C THR A 32 -2.35 12.63 -5.12
N ASN A 33 -2.41 12.20 -3.86
CA ASN A 33 -3.62 12.28 -3.08
C ASN A 33 -3.30 12.50 -1.61
N LEU A 34 -3.75 13.62 -1.07
CA LEU A 34 -3.69 13.93 0.36
C LEU A 34 -5.10 14.31 0.81
N GLY A 35 -5.80 13.35 1.40
CA GLY A 35 -7.15 13.56 1.92
C GLY A 35 -7.19 13.23 3.41
N LYS A 36 -7.83 14.10 4.16
CA LYS A 36 -8.15 13.87 5.56
C LYS A 36 -9.59 14.29 5.81
N ASN A 37 -10.36 13.44 6.45
CA ASN A 37 -11.69 13.78 6.95
C ASN A 37 -11.78 13.29 8.39
N VAL A 38 -11.97 14.19 9.34
CA VAL A 38 -12.02 13.85 10.77
C VAL A 38 -13.25 14.51 11.36
N THR A 39 -14.09 13.70 11.99
CA THR A 39 -15.25 14.10 12.80
C THR A 39 -14.98 13.79 14.27
N SER A 40 -15.90 14.15 15.17
CA SER A 40 -15.77 13.90 16.60
C SER A 40 -15.78 12.40 16.98
N THR A 41 -16.21 11.52 16.06
CA THR A 41 -16.36 10.08 16.33
C THR A 41 -15.69 9.18 15.31
N THR A 42 -15.32 9.67 14.12
CA THR A 42 -14.70 8.87 13.06
C THR A 42 -13.74 9.70 12.20
N GLY A 43 -12.82 9.04 11.50
CA GLY A 43 -11.97 9.72 10.52
C GLY A 43 -11.45 8.81 9.40
N THR A 44 -11.09 9.41 8.28
CA THR A 44 -10.40 8.78 7.16
C THR A 44 -9.18 9.61 6.78
N GLY A 45 -8.10 8.93 6.37
CA GLY A 45 -6.86 9.55 5.97
C GLY A 45 -6.24 8.79 4.81
N ASN A 46 -5.89 9.50 3.74
CA ASN A 46 -5.23 8.91 2.59
C ASN A 46 -4.00 9.75 2.22
N VAL A 47 -2.88 9.06 2.00
CA VAL A 47 -1.66 9.66 1.47
C VAL A 47 -1.15 8.76 0.35
N ALA A 48 -1.20 9.26 -0.88
CA ALA A 48 -0.59 8.65 -2.04
C ALA A 48 0.48 9.60 -2.58
N ALA A 49 1.68 9.06 -2.83
CA ALA A 49 2.75 9.80 -3.45
C ALA A 49 3.25 9.05 -4.70
N SER A 50 3.33 9.75 -5.82
CA SER A 50 3.96 9.26 -7.04
C SER A 50 5.03 10.25 -7.49
N GLY A 51 6.20 9.72 -7.83
CA GLY A 51 7.28 10.47 -8.45
C GLY A 51 7.43 10.11 -9.91
N ASN A 52 7.80 11.08 -10.75
CA ASN A 52 8.27 10.80 -12.09
C ASN A 52 9.80 10.97 -12.09
N LEU A 53 10.53 9.86 -12.17
CA LEU A 53 11.98 9.89 -12.38
C LEU A 53 12.26 9.89 -13.89
N ALA A 54 13.33 10.59 -14.29
CA ALA A 54 13.63 11.04 -15.66
C ALA A 54 13.25 10.11 -16.84
N SER A 55 12.89 10.74 -17.96
CA SER A 55 12.30 10.14 -19.17
C SER A 55 13.10 9.00 -19.81
N PHE A 56 12.35 7.97 -20.23
CA PHE A 56 12.69 6.73 -20.95
C PHE A 56 13.76 5.83 -20.32
N GLY A 57 13.31 4.69 -19.79
CA GLY A 57 14.17 3.56 -19.41
C GLY A 57 14.75 3.58 -17.98
N LYS A 58 14.30 4.47 -17.10
CA LYS A 58 14.83 4.58 -15.72
C LYS A 58 13.79 4.21 -14.67
N ILE A 59 14.22 3.40 -13.72
CA ILE A 59 13.45 2.79 -12.63
C ILE A 59 12.60 3.84 -11.88
N GLY A 60 11.29 3.62 -11.79
CA GLY A 60 10.36 4.43 -10.99
C GLY A 60 9.96 3.71 -9.71
N VAL A 61 9.60 4.46 -8.65
CA VAL A 61 9.09 3.95 -7.38
C VAL A 61 7.84 4.75 -6.97
N GLY A 62 6.78 4.07 -6.55
CA GLY A 62 5.57 4.66 -5.98
C GLY A 62 5.25 4.05 -4.63
N CYS A 63 4.70 4.85 -3.72
CA CYS A 63 4.23 4.39 -2.42
C CYS A 63 2.83 4.95 -2.11
N GLY A 64 2.01 4.13 -1.46
CA GLY A 64 0.67 4.54 -1.06
C GLY A 64 0.32 3.94 0.29
N VAL A 65 -0.34 4.72 1.13
CA VAL A 65 -0.96 4.26 2.38
C VAL A 65 -2.44 4.60 2.32
N ASN A 66 -3.27 3.59 2.58
CA ASN A 66 -4.71 3.74 2.69
C ASN A 66 -5.14 3.50 4.13
N TRP A 67 -5.88 4.43 4.71
CA TRP A 67 -6.46 4.26 6.04
C TRP A 67 -7.92 4.72 6.05
N GLN A 68 -8.80 3.76 6.29
CA GLN A 68 -10.20 3.97 6.58
C GLN A 68 -10.54 3.32 7.92
N ASN A 69 -10.91 4.14 8.91
CA ASN A 69 -11.24 3.67 10.25
C ASN A 69 -12.35 2.60 10.22
N ASP A 70 -12.19 1.56 11.03
CA ASP A 70 -13.10 0.40 11.15
C ASP A 70 -13.41 -0.38 9.86
N VAL A 71 -12.73 -0.06 8.75
CA VAL A 71 -12.96 -0.70 7.44
C VAL A 71 -11.70 -1.37 6.93
N SER A 72 -10.61 -0.62 6.73
CA SER A 72 -9.36 -1.19 6.24
C SER A 72 -8.16 -0.26 6.40
N TYR A 73 -7.02 -0.87 6.65
CA TYR A 73 -5.70 -0.24 6.69
C TYR A 73 -4.83 -0.96 5.67
N GLY A 74 -3.99 -0.23 4.94
CA GLY A 74 -3.10 -0.89 4.00
C GLY A 74 -2.09 0.06 3.41
N GLY A 75 -1.23 -0.52 2.59
CA GLY A 75 -0.26 0.25 1.84
C GLY A 75 0.56 -0.64 0.94
N GLY A 76 1.29 -0.01 0.04
CA GLY A 76 2.11 -0.73 -0.90
C GLY A 76 3.21 0.11 -1.50
N LEU A 77 4.20 -0.61 -2.00
CA LEU A 77 5.29 -0.09 -2.81
C LEU A 77 5.21 -0.75 -4.17
N GLN A 78 5.41 0.04 -5.20
CA GLN A 78 5.62 -0.47 -6.55
C GLN A 78 6.87 0.17 -7.12
N ALA A 79 7.61 -0.60 -7.90
CA ALA A 79 8.74 -0.12 -8.66
C ALA A 79 8.72 -0.75 -10.05
N GLY A 80 9.26 -0.05 -11.05
CA GLY A 80 9.29 -0.61 -12.40
C GLY A 80 10.21 0.13 -13.35
N SER A 81 10.63 -0.56 -14.39
CA SER A 81 11.38 -0.07 -15.54
C SER A 81 10.71 -0.55 -16.84
N SER A 82 11.35 -0.33 -17.98
CA SER A 82 10.93 -0.93 -19.27
C SER A 82 10.83 -2.44 -19.20
N ASP A 83 11.76 -3.08 -18.50
CA ASP A 83 11.96 -4.53 -18.56
C ASP A 83 11.44 -5.28 -17.33
N PHE A 84 11.32 -4.59 -16.19
CA PHE A 84 10.99 -5.21 -14.92
C PHE A 84 9.90 -4.44 -14.18
N GLY A 85 9.04 -5.17 -13.48
CA GLY A 85 8.07 -4.63 -12.53
C GLY A 85 8.20 -5.34 -11.18
N LEU A 86 8.00 -4.61 -10.11
CA LEU A 86 7.93 -5.10 -8.74
C LEU A 86 6.77 -4.39 -8.05
N GLY A 87 5.96 -5.14 -7.33
CA GLY A 87 4.90 -4.61 -6.49
C GLY A 87 4.83 -5.37 -5.20
N GLY A 88 4.47 -4.70 -4.12
CA GLY A 88 4.22 -5.33 -2.86
C GLY A 88 3.30 -4.47 -2.01
N GLY A 89 2.51 -5.10 -1.18
CA GLY A 89 1.62 -4.38 -0.29
C GLY A 89 0.95 -5.28 0.71
N PHE A 90 0.20 -4.64 1.59
CA PHE A 90 -0.60 -5.30 2.58
C PHE A 90 -1.92 -4.56 2.77
N THR A 91 -2.93 -5.31 3.15
CA THR A 91 -4.23 -4.80 3.56
C THR A 91 -4.66 -5.56 4.80
N ILE A 92 -5.19 -4.85 5.78
CA ILE A 92 -5.77 -5.37 7.01
C ILE A 92 -7.19 -4.83 7.07
N ASN A 93 -8.17 -5.71 7.21
CA ASN A 93 -9.54 -5.34 7.54
C ASN A 93 -9.99 -6.12 8.80
N PRO A 94 -11.20 -5.89 9.34
CA PRO A 94 -11.64 -6.54 10.58
C PRO A 94 -11.65 -8.08 10.54
N ASN A 95 -11.61 -8.70 9.36
CA ASN A 95 -11.74 -10.14 9.20
C ASN A 95 -10.46 -10.81 8.72
N ASN A 96 -9.58 -10.11 8.01
CA ASN A 96 -8.37 -10.68 7.44
C ASN A 96 -7.21 -9.69 7.31
N ILE A 97 -6.01 -10.26 7.25
CA ILE A 97 -4.80 -9.64 6.76
C ILE A 97 -4.43 -10.30 5.43
N THR A 98 -4.11 -9.50 4.42
CA THR A 98 -3.56 -9.97 3.15
C THR A 98 -2.23 -9.26 2.90
N ILE A 99 -1.21 -10.03 2.54
CA ILE A 99 0.10 -9.54 2.11
C ILE A 99 0.31 -10.05 0.68
N GLY A 100 0.61 -9.14 -0.23
CA GLY A 100 0.85 -9.47 -1.63
C GLY A 100 2.21 -8.99 -2.08
N VAL A 101 2.90 -9.79 -2.88
CA VAL A 101 4.08 -9.35 -3.65
C VAL A 101 3.97 -9.88 -5.07
N GLY A 102 4.48 -9.13 -6.03
CA GLY A 102 4.45 -9.49 -7.43
C GLY A 102 5.66 -8.99 -8.18
N ILE A 103 6.09 -9.77 -9.17
CA ILE A 103 7.14 -9.41 -10.10
C ILE A 103 6.63 -9.52 -11.54
N GLY A 104 7.12 -8.65 -12.39
CA GLY A 104 6.91 -8.65 -13.83
C GLY A 104 8.24 -8.61 -14.57
N LEU A 105 8.34 -9.40 -15.63
CA LEU A 105 9.44 -9.44 -16.58
C LEU A 105 8.86 -9.07 -17.95
N ASN A 106 8.80 -7.77 -18.23
CA ASN A 106 8.06 -7.21 -19.37
C ASN A 106 8.62 -7.70 -20.70
N ALA A 107 9.96 -7.76 -20.83
CA ALA A 107 10.62 -8.24 -22.04
C ALA A 107 10.29 -9.72 -22.36
N ALA A 108 10.01 -10.52 -21.32
CA ALA A 108 9.62 -11.91 -21.44
C ALA A 108 8.10 -12.13 -21.41
N ASN A 109 7.31 -11.06 -21.31
CA ASN A 109 5.87 -11.10 -21.06
C ASN A 109 5.50 -12.09 -19.93
N ALA A 110 6.29 -12.10 -18.86
CA ALA A 110 6.14 -13.04 -17.75
C ALA A 110 5.85 -12.31 -16.45
N SER A 111 5.04 -12.91 -15.58
CA SER A 111 4.78 -12.38 -14.24
C SER A 111 4.56 -13.51 -13.23
N ALA A 112 4.77 -13.18 -11.97
CA ALA A 112 4.44 -14.05 -10.85
C ALA A 112 4.05 -13.21 -9.62
N SER A 113 3.09 -13.67 -8.84
CA SER A 113 2.64 -13.04 -7.59
C SER A 113 2.41 -14.08 -6.50
N VAL A 114 2.65 -13.67 -5.27
CA VAL A 114 2.31 -14.43 -4.06
C VAL A 114 1.36 -13.58 -3.23
N HIS A 115 0.26 -14.17 -2.82
CA HIS A 115 -0.69 -13.61 -1.87
C HIS A 115 -0.75 -14.52 -0.65
N PHE A 116 -0.57 -13.93 0.52
CA PHE A 116 -0.69 -14.59 1.80
C PHE A 116 -1.85 -13.94 2.56
N THR A 117 -2.88 -14.71 2.86
CA THR A 117 -4.05 -14.22 3.59
C THR A 117 -4.19 -14.98 4.91
N GLY A 118 -4.31 -14.25 6.01
CA GLY A 118 -4.65 -14.78 7.32
C GLY A 118 -6.04 -14.28 7.74
N GLY A 119 -6.94 -15.20 8.08
CA GLY A 119 -8.25 -14.87 8.63
C GLY A 119 -8.22 -14.77 10.15
N LYS A 120 -9.11 -13.94 10.72
CA LYS A 120 -9.28 -13.82 12.18
C LYS A 120 -9.70 -15.13 12.86
N ASP A 121 -10.25 -16.05 12.08
CA ASP A 121 -10.67 -17.40 12.47
C ASP A 121 -9.50 -18.40 12.52
N GLY A 122 -8.28 -17.96 12.22
CA GLY A 122 -7.09 -18.81 12.17
C GLY A 122 -6.85 -19.48 10.83
N SER A 123 -7.65 -19.17 9.80
CA SER A 123 -7.39 -19.64 8.44
C SER A 123 -6.14 -18.99 7.87
N ILE A 124 -5.36 -19.78 7.11
CA ILE A 124 -4.18 -19.31 6.40
C ILE A 124 -4.27 -19.81 4.96
N GLU A 125 -4.15 -18.90 4.01
CA GLU A 125 -4.12 -19.18 2.59
C GLU A 125 -2.86 -18.59 1.96
N LEU A 126 -2.20 -19.37 1.12
CA LEU A 126 -1.11 -18.92 0.26
C LEU A 126 -1.50 -19.23 -1.17
N ILE A 127 -1.66 -18.18 -1.98
CA ILE A 127 -1.90 -18.28 -3.41
C ILE A 127 -0.64 -17.84 -4.14
N PHE A 128 -0.15 -18.67 -5.03
CA PHE A 128 0.91 -18.32 -5.97
C PHE A 128 0.33 -18.33 -7.38
N GLU A 129 0.46 -17.22 -8.08
CA GLU A 129 0.00 -17.07 -9.47
C GLU A 129 1.21 -16.82 -10.37
N SER A 130 1.18 -17.38 -11.57
CA SER A 130 2.18 -17.10 -12.59
C SER A 130 1.54 -17.08 -13.97
N SER A 131 2.05 -16.21 -14.84
CA SER A 131 1.64 -16.19 -16.25
C SER A 131 2.16 -17.38 -17.05
N SER A 132 3.06 -18.18 -16.47
CA SER A 132 3.62 -19.40 -17.08
C SER A 132 3.27 -20.62 -16.25
N LEU A 133 3.30 -21.80 -16.89
CA LEU A 133 3.17 -23.06 -16.17
C LEU A 133 4.32 -23.18 -15.16
N ILE A 134 3.99 -23.60 -13.95
CA ILE A 134 4.91 -23.71 -12.82
C ILE A 134 4.88 -25.12 -12.23
N ALA A 135 6.03 -25.63 -11.85
CA ALA A 135 6.17 -26.84 -11.05
C ALA A 135 6.73 -26.49 -9.69
N CYS A 136 6.02 -26.89 -8.63
CA CYS A 136 6.43 -26.69 -7.25
C CYS A 136 6.90 -28.01 -6.65
N THR A 137 8.15 -28.05 -6.20
CA THR A 137 8.75 -29.25 -5.59
C THR A 137 9.02 -28.98 -4.10
N PRO A 138 8.52 -29.82 -3.18
CA PRO A 138 8.91 -29.75 -1.78
C PRO A 138 10.36 -30.21 -1.59
N GLY A 139 11.01 -29.73 -0.54
CA GLY A 139 12.38 -30.12 -0.20
C GLY A 139 12.79 -29.65 1.20
N ILE A 140 14.06 -29.87 1.54
CA ILE A 140 14.67 -29.41 2.79
C ILE A 140 15.89 -28.54 2.44
N ARG A 141 15.98 -27.36 3.04
CA ARG A 141 17.16 -26.47 2.96
C ARG A 141 17.50 -25.99 4.36
N ASP A 142 18.75 -26.19 4.79
CA ASP A 142 19.23 -25.78 6.11
C ASP A 142 18.34 -26.27 7.27
N GLY A 143 17.87 -27.52 7.17
CA GLY A 143 16.98 -28.15 8.16
C GLY A 143 15.53 -27.64 8.14
N LYS A 144 15.15 -26.77 7.20
CA LYS A 144 13.79 -26.23 7.07
C LYS A 144 13.09 -26.82 5.85
N THR A 145 11.80 -27.13 5.99
CA THR A 145 10.95 -27.49 4.85
C THR A 145 10.79 -26.29 3.93
N VAL A 146 10.99 -26.49 2.64
CA VAL A 146 10.85 -25.47 1.60
C VAL A 146 9.99 -26.00 0.46
N VAL A 147 9.25 -25.10 -0.19
CA VAL A 147 8.61 -25.36 -1.47
C VAL A 147 9.28 -24.45 -2.50
N THR A 148 9.85 -25.04 -3.55
CA THR A 148 10.48 -24.29 -4.63
C THR A 148 9.61 -24.41 -5.87
N CYS A 149 9.09 -23.28 -6.36
CA CYS A 149 8.33 -23.22 -7.60
C CYS A 149 9.19 -22.62 -8.72
N LYS A 150 9.17 -23.24 -9.90
CA LYS A 150 9.89 -22.77 -11.10
C LYS A 150 9.03 -22.95 -12.33
N THR A 151 9.28 -22.16 -13.37
CA THR A 151 8.66 -22.33 -14.67
C THR A 151 8.91 -23.74 -15.20
N ALA A 152 7.84 -24.42 -15.59
CA ALA A 152 7.89 -25.72 -16.23
C ALA A 152 7.71 -25.56 -17.74
N THR A 153 8.50 -26.28 -18.52
CA THR A 153 8.27 -26.40 -19.96
C THR A 153 6.94 -27.14 -20.18
N PRO A 154 6.06 -26.68 -21.10
CA PRO A 154 4.87 -27.44 -21.46
C PRO A 154 5.29 -28.85 -21.90
N ILE A 155 4.58 -29.86 -21.37
CA ILE A 155 4.71 -31.22 -21.87
C ILE A 155 4.06 -31.21 -23.26
N ALA A 156 4.87 -31.40 -24.30
CA ALA A 156 4.42 -31.49 -25.69
C ALA A 156 3.51 -32.70 -25.92
#